data_AF-A0A7T4N0K4-F1
#
_entry.id   AF-A0A7T4N0K4-F1
#
_cell.length_a   1.000
_cell.length_b   1.000
_cell.length_c   1.000
_cell.angle_alpha   90.00
_cell.angle_beta   90.00
_cell.angle_gamma   90.00
#
_symmetry.space_group_name_H-M   'P 1'
#
loop_
_entity.id
_entity.type
_entity.pdbx_description
1 polymer ?
#
loop_
_entity_poly.entity_id
_entity_poly.type
_entity_poly.pdbx_seq_one_letter_code
_entity_poly.pdbx_strand_id
1 'polypeptide(L)'
;MQSVNSFDIFDTLIARRCIEPKKIFAQVGQIIAWPHFSDARVKAEQALAAAGLAYTFDDIYERMRQDLSLDQQETEDLKTVELAVELENVIPITENIRKVRNGDLLISDMYLPASAIRLMLERAGLRAHVGLIVTNNGKHTGSIWSQIAPKVKIVKHLGDNQHSDVRSPIANGIFAEHFSGFAPSDYEKFFIENGLVTLAQLVRELRLRHIDPGHGAAKNIHKEIQFNNNIPFLLLSAAYTNHLVRSRNLRGAAFCSRDCLYLHDIYRQLFEDDSLYLYTSRLSRIKCSPDYESYVRKKITGDHVVVDMCGTGWSLGALYQRLGIQPTTLLLHFVSANGKAVRPYDAIRQYTPPDKLEYIIGETEVNNALIEMLNYTGHGMVEDVTRFSGDDNWYPVQESPDYPREVREFVEIIEEAHQNFRDTLKNHDKARLVEEMHACVDRIPAIMSSLYADIGKKAAHLLDIWKYHRAQDEHTTWKLNKQKAIEVAAA
;
A
#
# COMPACT_ATOMS: atom_id res chain seq x y z
N MET A 1 2.86 23.21 -40.51
CA MET A 1 2.63 23.46 -39.07
C MET A 1 2.95 22.19 -38.31
N GLN A 2 3.72 22.27 -37.24
CA GLN A 2 4.06 21.09 -36.43
C GLN A 2 2.80 20.57 -35.71
N SER A 3 2.60 19.26 -35.76
CA SER A 3 1.53 18.57 -35.02
C SER A 3 2.05 18.07 -33.68
N VAL A 4 1.36 18.38 -32.58
CA VAL A 4 1.77 18.01 -31.21
C VAL A 4 0.58 17.47 -30.43
N ASN A 5 0.81 16.63 -29.42
CA ASN A 5 -0.21 16.37 -28.40
C ASN A 5 -0.10 17.44 -27.30
N SER A 6 -1.19 17.65 -26.59
CA SER A 6 -1.19 18.45 -25.38
C SER A 6 -1.76 17.71 -24.18
N PHE A 7 -1.30 18.09 -23.01
CA PHE A 7 -1.70 17.48 -21.75
C PHE A 7 -1.98 18.57 -20.73
N ASP A 8 -3.04 18.41 -19.95
CA ASP A 8 -3.14 19.05 -18.65
C ASP A 8 -2.08 18.48 -17.68
N ILE A 9 -1.83 19.17 -16.56
CA ILE A 9 -0.79 18.84 -15.59
C ILE A 9 -1.38 18.25 -14.30
N PHE A 10 -2.22 18.99 -13.59
CA PHE A 10 -2.69 18.62 -12.26
C PHE A 10 -3.92 17.75 -12.36
N ASP A 11 -3.94 16.63 -11.63
CA ASP A 11 -4.95 15.59 -11.75
C ASP A 11 -4.96 14.88 -13.14
N THR A 12 -3.94 15.15 -13.96
CA THR A 12 -3.71 14.50 -15.27
C THR A 12 -2.34 13.82 -15.35
N LEU A 13 -1.24 14.56 -15.21
CA LEU A 13 0.13 14.01 -15.20
C LEU A 13 0.66 13.81 -13.79
N ILE A 14 0.32 14.72 -12.90
CA ILE A 14 0.65 14.65 -11.49
C ILE A 14 -0.62 14.82 -10.68
N ALA A 15 -0.70 14.15 -9.54
CA ALA A 15 -1.74 14.38 -8.54
C ALA A 15 -1.09 14.85 -7.24
N ARG A 16 -1.93 15.19 -6.26
CA ARG A 16 -1.51 15.44 -4.88
C ARG A 16 -1.74 14.22 -4.00
N ARG A 17 -0.76 13.93 -3.13
CA ARG A 17 -0.87 12.89 -2.09
C ARG A 17 -2.02 13.17 -1.14
N CYS A 18 -2.20 14.44 -0.73
CA CYS A 18 -3.26 14.87 0.18
C CYS A 18 -4.69 14.83 -0.41
N ILE A 19 -4.86 14.37 -1.66
CA ILE A 19 -6.12 14.29 -2.41
C ILE A 19 -6.71 15.67 -2.72
N GLU A 20 -7.10 16.43 -1.70
CA GLU A 20 -7.73 17.72 -1.85
C GLU A 20 -6.68 18.85 -1.87
N PRO A 21 -6.69 19.76 -2.87
CA PRO A 21 -5.73 20.86 -2.94
C PRO A 21 -5.71 21.75 -1.70
N LYS A 22 -6.87 22.01 -1.06
CA LYS A 22 -6.94 22.84 0.16
C LYS A 22 -6.15 22.27 1.34
N LYS A 23 -5.84 20.96 1.34
CA LYS A 23 -5.03 20.34 2.38
C LYS A 23 -3.56 20.76 2.32
N ILE A 24 -3.09 21.23 1.17
CA ILE A 24 -1.77 21.89 1.04
C ILE A 24 -1.73 23.09 1.99
N PHE A 25 -2.72 23.99 1.91
CA PHE A 25 -2.74 25.18 2.77
C PHE A 25 -2.88 24.83 4.26
N ALA A 26 -3.61 23.75 4.58
CA ALA A 26 -3.68 23.25 5.96
C ALA A 26 -2.31 22.76 6.47
N GLN A 27 -1.54 22.06 5.63
CA GLN A 27 -0.17 21.63 5.97
C GLN A 27 0.78 22.83 6.13
N VAL A 28 0.69 23.82 5.24
CA VAL A 28 1.46 25.08 5.38
C VAL A 28 1.14 25.74 6.72
N GLY A 29 -0.13 25.90 7.06
CA GLY A 29 -0.58 26.48 8.32
C GLY A 29 -0.07 25.73 9.56
N GLN A 30 0.04 24.39 9.49
CA GLN A 30 0.64 23.59 10.56
C GLN A 30 2.15 23.85 10.70
N ILE A 31 2.89 23.88 9.59
CA ILE A 31 4.35 24.07 9.58
C ILE A 31 4.74 25.43 10.17
N ILE A 32 4.01 26.48 9.78
CA ILE A 32 4.28 27.85 10.26
C ILE A 32 3.57 28.19 11.58
N ALA A 33 2.87 27.22 12.19
CA ALA A 33 2.05 27.40 13.39
C ALA A 33 1.00 28.52 13.28
N TRP A 34 0.38 28.68 12.10
CA TRP A 34 -0.70 29.64 11.84
C TRP A 34 -1.98 28.92 11.35
N PRO A 35 -2.91 28.58 12.27
CA PRO A 35 -4.13 27.83 11.92
C PRO A 35 -5.04 28.50 10.90
N HIS A 36 -5.01 29.83 10.79
CA HIS A 36 -5.87 30.61 9.88
C HIS A 36 -5.20 30.91 8.53
N PHE A 37 -4.01 30.39 8.26
CA PHE A 37 -3.31 30.59 6.98
C PHE A 37 -4.17 30.19 5.78
N SER A 38 -4.83 29.02 5.84
CA SER A 38 -5.65 28.51 4.73
C SER A 38 -6.77 29.49 4.36
N ASP A 39 -7.44 30.07 5.35
CA ASP A 39 -8.55 31.01 5.11
C ASP A 39 -8.04 32.31 4.49
N ALA A 40 -6.95 32.85 5.02
CA ALA A 40 -6.31 34.05 4.49
C ALA A 40 -5.86 33.86 3.03
N ARG A 41 -5.20 32.73 2.76
CA ARG A 41 -4.66 32.37 1.45
C ARG A 41 -5.75 32.17 0.40
N VAL A 42 -6.84 31.49 0.76
CA VAL A 42 -7.99 31.29 -0.13
C VAL A 42 -8.73 32.62 -0.39
N LYS A 43 -8.88 33.45 0.64
CA LYS A 43 -9.55 34.76 0.51
C LYS A 43 -8.81 35.69 -0.44
N ALA A 44 -7.47 35.73 -0.38
CA ALA A 44 -6.65 36.56 -1.27
C ALA A 44 -6.84 36.17 -2.74
N GLU A 45 -6.77 34.87 -3.04
CA GLU A 45 -6.97 34.34 -4.39
C GLU A 45 -8.39 34.61 -4.91
N GLN A 46 -9.41 34.39 -4.08
CA GLN A 46 -10.81 34.66 -4.45
C GLN A 46 -11.03 36.14 -4.78
N ALA A 47 -10.41 37.04 -4.03
CA ALA A 47 -10.54 38.47 -4.28
C ALA A 47 -9.91 38.89 -5.62
N LEU A 48 -8.79 38.27 -6.01
CA LEU A 48 -8.16 38.48 -7.33
C LEU A 48 -9.00 37.86 -8.45
N ALA A 49 -9.49 36.65 -8.26
CA ALA A 49 -10.36 35.98 -9.23
C ALA A 49 -11.66 36.77 -9.49
N ALA A 50 -12.25 37.35 -8.43
CA ALA A 50 -13.44 38.19 -8.54
C ALA A 50 -13.20 39.50 -9.31
N ALA A 51 -11.96 40.00 -9.35
CA ALA A 51 -11.60 41.17 -10.14
C ALA A 51 -11.51 40.86 -11.65
N GLY A 52 -11.54 39.59 -12.06
CA GLY A 52 -11.59 39.15 -13.45
C GLY A 52 -10.30 39.38 -14.25
N LEU A 53 -9.21 39.73 -13.58
CA LEU A 53 -7.88 39.91 -14.19
C LEU A 53 -7.04 38.64 -14.01
N ALA A 54 -6.11 38.41 -14.95
CA ALA A 54 -5.07 37.41 -14.75
C ALA A 54 -4.19 37.80 -13.56
N TYR A 55 -3.82 36.82 -12.74
CA TYR A 55 -3.03 37.03 -11.53
C TYR A 55 -1.99 35.91 -11.38
N THR A 56 -0.91 36.21 -10.70
CA THR A 56 0.19 35.29 -10.45
C THR A 56 0.19 34.83 -9.00
N PHE A 57 1.01 33.82 -8.70
CA PHE A 57 1.34 33.45 -7.34
C PHE A 57 1.84 34.66 -6.51
N ASP A 58 2.68 35.51 -7.09
CA ASP A 58 3.19 36.70 -6.41
C ASP A 58 2.07 37.71 -6.10
N ASP A 59 1.10 37.88 -7.00
CA ASP A 59 -0.05 38.78 -6.77
C ASP A 59 -0.93 38.31 -5.60
N ILE A 60 -1.12 37.00 -5.45
CA ILE A 60 -1.85 36.43 -4.31
C ILE A 60 -1.16 36.79 -3.00
N TYR A 61 0.16 36.62 -2.95
CA TYR A 61 0.93 36.90 -1.74
C TYR A 61 1.08 38.38 -1.45
N GLU A 62 1.20 39.22 -2.48
CA GLU A 62 1.13 40.67 -2.32
C GLU A 62 -0.23 41.10 -1.75
N ARG A 63 -1.33 40.46 -2.19
CA ARG A 63 -2.65 40.70 -1.62
C ARG A 63 -2.72 40.26 -0.16
N MET A 64 -2.18 39.10 0.20
CA MET A 64 -2.10 38.66 1.61
C MET A 64 -1.27 39.64 2.45
N ARG A 65 -0.14 40.09 1.93
CA ARG A 65 0.74 41.07 2.57
C ARG A 65 -0.01 42.35 2.90
N GLN A 66 -0.82 42.86 1.95
CA GLN A 66 -1.66 44.04 2.16
C GLN A 66 -2.79 43.79 3.15
N ASP A 67 -3.55 42.70 2.99
CA ASP A 67 -4.73 42.39 3.82
C ASP A 67 -4.36 42.15 5.30
N LEU A 68 -3.13 41.70 5.56
CA LEU A 68 -2.67 41.29 6.89
C LEU A 68 -1.49 42.11 7.43
N SER A 69 -1.01 43.10 6.67
CA SER A 69 0.14 43.93 7.03
C SER A 69 1.41 43.12 7.31
N LEU A 70 1.65 42.05 6.54
CA LEU A 70 2.89 41.27 6.63
C LEU A 70 4.07 42.09 6.09
N ASP A 71 5.27 41.82 6.60
CA ASP A 71 6.48 42.35 6.00
C ASP A 71 6.92 41.54 4.76
N GLN A 72 7.94 42.05 4.06
CA GLN A 72 8.45 41.40 2.84
C GLN A 72 9.06 40.03 3.11
N GLN A 73 9.78 39.88 4.23
CA GLN A 73 10.46 38.63 4.56
C GLN A 73 9.44 37.56 4.95
N GLU A 74 8.46 37.90 5.78
CA GLU A 74 7.34 37.02 6.13
C GLU A 74 6.61 36.54 4.88
N THR A 75 6.36 37.44 3.92
CA THR A 75 5.70 37.09 2.66
C THR A 75 6.51 36.09 1.82
N GLU A 76 7.82 36.29 1.68
CA GLU A 76 8.70 35.37 0.94
C GLU A 76 8.89 34.02 1.65
N ASP A 77 8.91 34.00 2.98
CA ASP A 77 8.98 32.77 3.77
C ASP A 77 7.71 31.93 3.55
N LEU A 78 6.52 32.56 3.60
CA LEU A 78 5.25 31.86 3.35
C LEU A 78 5.16 31.30 1.92
N LYS A 79 5.67 32.04 0.91
CA LYS A 79 5.77 31.55 -0.48
C LYS A 79 6.64 30.32 -0.57
N THR A 80 7.80 30.36 0.08
CA THR A 80 8.76 29.26 0.10
C THR A 80 8.16 28.01 0.73
N VAL A 81 7.43 28.16 1.83
CA VAL A 81 6.76 27.04 2.50
C VAL A 81 5.64 26.45 1.63
N GLU A 82 4.77 27.26 1.01
CA GLU A 82 3.70 26.73 0.13
C GLU A 82 4.27 25.96 -1.07
N LEU A 83 5.32 26.48 -1.71
CA LEU A 83 5.98 25.80 -2.83
C LEU A 83 6.66 24.50 -2.39
N ALA A 84 7.28 24.47 -1.20
CA ALA A 84 7.89 23.27 -0.66
C ALA A 84 6.83 22.19 -0.38
N VAL A 85 5.72 22.56 0.27
CA VAL A 85 4.61 21.64 0.57
C VAL A 85 3.96 21.11 -0.71
N GLU A 86 3.74 21.96 -1.73
CA GLU A 86 3.25 21.50 -3.03
C GLU A 86 4.20 20.47 -3.64
N LEU A 87 5.52 20.76 -3.67
CA LEU A 87 6.53 19.85 -4.22
C LEU A 87 6.59 18.51 -3.49
N GLU A 88 6.48 18.52 -2.16
CA GLU A 88 6.46 17.31 -1.35
C GLU A 88 5.23 16.44 -1.64
N ASN A 89 4.06 17.06 -1.90
CA ASN A 89 2.80 16.38 -2.17
C ASN A 89 2.68 15.82 -3.59
N VAL A 90 3.60 16.14 -4.50
CA VAL A 90 3.54 15.63 -5.88
C VAL A 90 3.67 14.11 -5.91
N ILE A 91 2.67 13.48 -6.54
CA ILE A 91 2.72 12.07 -6.93
C ILE A 91 2.50 11.96 -8.44
N PRO A 92 3.26 11.11 -9.14
CA PRO A 92 3.07 10.90 -10.56
C PRO A 92 1.78 10.12 -10.83
N ILE A 93 1.14 10.44 -11.95
CA ILE A 93 0.17 9.57 -12.61
C ILE A 93 0.94 8.87 -13.73
N THR A 94 1.62 7.77 -13.37
CA THR A 94 2.63 7.12 -14.22
C THR A 94 2.07 6.73 -15.58
N GLU A 95 0.83 6.24 -15.63
CA GLU A 95 0.14 5.94 -16.88
C GLU A 95 0.19 7.11 -17.88
N ASN A 96 -0.03 8.34 -17.41
CA ASN A 96 -0.11 9.50 -18.29
C ASN A 96 1.26 10.13 -18.54
N ILE A 97 2.16 10.14 -17.55
CA ILE A 97 3.54 10.61 -17.75
C ILE A 97 4.23 9.85 -18.89
N ARG A 98 4.01 8.53 -18.98
CA ARG A 98 4.59 7.70 -20.05
C ARG A 98 4.03 7.98 -21.45
N LYS A 99 2.87 8.65 -21.56
CA LYS A 99 2.27 9.04 -22.84
C LYS A 99 2.94 10.28 -23.43
N VAL A 100 3.61 11.10 -22.60
CA VAL A 100 4.24 12.37 -23.00
C VAL A 100 5.54 12.12 -23.76
N ARG A 101 5.73 12.85 -24.88
CA ARG A 101 6.90 12.72 -25.77
C ARG A 101 7.62 14.07 -25.91
N ASN A 102 8.86 14.01 -26.39
CA ASN A 102 9.61 15.21 -26.74
C ASN A 102 8.83 16.03 -27.79
N GLY A 103 8.68 17.32 -27.55
CA GLY A 103 7.95 18.25 -28.40
C GLY A 103 6.45 18.37 -28.11
N ASP A 104 5.90 17.58 -27.19
CA ASP A 104 4.52 17.78 -26.72
C ASP A 104 4.38 19.08 -25.88
N LEU A 105 3.13 19.52 -25.71
CA LEU A 105 2.79 20.77 -25.04
C LEU A 105 1.99 20.53 -23.75
N LEU A 106 2.47 21.05 -22.63
CA LEU A 106 1.73 21.05 -21.37
C LEU A 106 0.98 22.37 -21.21
N ILE A 107 -0.31 22.29 -20.86
CA ILE A 107 -1.18 23.47 -20.70
C ILE A 107 -1.97 23.33 -19.41
N SER A 108 -1.76 24.24 -18.46
CA SER A 108 -2.44 24.21 -17.16
C SER A 108 -3.06 25.56 -16.82
N ASP A 109 -4.29 25.52 -16.31
CA ASP A 109 -4.95 26.67 -15.68
C ASP A 109 -4.56 26.65 -14.19
N MET A 110 -3.46 27.33 -13.84
CA MET A 110 -2.83 27.28 -12.52
C MET A 110 -2.14 28.61 -12.18
N TYR A 111 -2.14 28.99 -10.90
CA TYR A 111 -1.47 30.21 -10.41
C TYR A 111 0.03 30.03 -10.15
N LEU A 112 0.49 28.78 -10.00
CA LEU A 112 1.87 28.46 -9.65
C LEU A 112 2.86 28.89 -10.75
N PRO A 113 4.07 29.35 -10.37
CA PRO A 113 5.09 29.72 -11.34
C PRO A 113 5.51 28.53 -12.22
N ALA A 114 5.81 28.80 -13.50
CA ALA A 114 6.24 27.78 -14.44
C ALA A 114 7.52 27.03 -13.98
N SER A 115 8.43 27.70 -13.26
CA SER A 115 9.62 27.10 -12.67
C SER A 115 9.27 26.04 -11.62
N ALA A 116 8.32 26.32 -10.74
CA ALA A 116 7.85 25.38 -9.73
C ALA A 116 7.17 24.16 -10.39
N ILE A 117 6.29 24.39 -11.37
CA ILE A 117 5.63 23.31 -12.13
C ILE A 117 6.65 22.40 -12.82
N ARG A 118 7.72 22.97 -13.41
CA ARG A 118 8.79 22.16 -14.01
C ARG A 118 9.50 21.27 -13.00
N LEU A 119 9.79 21.80 -11.82
CA LEU A 119 10.41 21.02 -10.74
C LEU A 119 9.48 19.89 -10.25
N MET A 120 8.18 20.15 -10.15
CA MET A 120 7.17 19.13 -9.82
C MET A 120 7.12 18.01 -10.85
N LEU A 121 7.10 18.36 -12.14
CA LEU A 121 7.10 17.39 -13.24
C LEU A 121 8.40 16.57 -13.27
N GLU A 122 9.55 17.19 -13.02
CA GLU A 122 10.83 16.49 -12.93
C GLU A 122 10.84 15.50 -11.76
N ARG A 123 10.35 15.91 -10.58
CA ARG A 123 10.21 15.05 -9.41
C ARG A 123 9.23 13.90 -9.64
N ALA A 124 8.20 14.12 -10.45
CA ALA A 124 7.28 13.10 -10.91
C ALA A 124 7.88 12.15 -11.97
N GLY A 125 9.09 12.43 -12.45
CA GLY A 125 9.80 11.56 -13.40
C GLY A 125 9.55 11.89 -14.86
N LEU A 126 8.93 13.03 -15.19
CA LEU A 126 8.83 13.48 -16.58
C LEU A 126 10.21 13.89 -17.10
N ARG A 127 10.73 13.12 -18.05
CA ARG A 127 12.04 13.38 -18.69
C ARG A 127 11.95 13.98 -20.09
N ALA A 128 10.75 14.05 -20.67
CA ALA A 128 10.54 14.57 -22.01
C ALA A 128 10.75 16.10 -22.06
N HIS A 129 11.36 16.59 -23.14
CA HIS A 129 11.48 18.01 -23.44
C HIS A 129 10.15 18.53 -24.01
N VAL A 130 9.42 19.29 -23.19
CA VAL A 130 8.07 19.75 -23.50
C VAL A 130 7.94 21.28 -23.44
N GLY A 131 7.03 21.81 -24.25
CA GLY A 131 6.52 23.16 -24.06
C GLY A 131 5.66 23.23 -22.80
N LEU A 132 5.63 24.40 -22.14
CA LEU A 132 4.78 24.63 -20.97
C LEU A 132 4.08 25.98 -21.11
N ILE A 133 2.76 25.97 -20.99
CA ILE A 133 1.93 27.17 -20.91
C ILE A 133 1.11 27.10 -19.62
N VAL A 134 1.17 28.18 -18.86
CA VAL A 134 0.45 28.34 -17.60
C VAL A 134 -0.41 29.58 -17.73
N THR A 135 -1.69 29.47 -17.39
CA THR A 135 -2.66 30.57 -17.40
C THR A 135 -3.57 30.48 -16.18
N ASN A 136 -4.40 31.48 -15.86
CA ASN A 136 -5.37 31.33 -14.77
C ASN A 136 -6.63 30.57 -15.19
N ASN A 137 -7.08 30.75 -16.44
CA ASN A 137 -8.37 30.29 -16.95
C ASN A 137 -8.39 30.22 -18.49
N GLY A 138 -7.24 30.07 -19.13
CA GLY A 138 -7.09 30.11 -20.58
C GLY A 138 -7.77 28.91 -21.26
N LYS A 139 -7.66 27.72 -20.66
CA LYS A 139 -8.41 26.54 -21.10
C LYS A 139 -9.89 26.69 -20.77
N HIS A 140 -10.23 27.14 -19.56
CA HIS A 140 -11.61 27.38 -19.14
C HIS A 140 -12.36 28.32 -20.10
N THR A 141 -11.75 29.46 -20.46
CA THR A 141 -12.33 30.43 -21.39
C THR A 141 -12.21 30.03 -22.86
N GLY A 142 -11.34 29.06 -23.17
CA GLY A 142 -10.98 28.64 -24.53
C GLY A 142 -10.04 29.60 -25.27
N SER A 143 -9.68 30.73 -24.67
CA SER A 143 -8.80 31.74 -25.27
C SER A 143 -7.42 31.19 -25.65
N ILE A 144 -6.92 30.21 -24.88
CA ILE A 144 -5.59 29.66 -25.12
C ILE A 144 -5.50 28.92 -26.46
N TRP A 145 -6.56 28.23 -26.88
CA TRP A 145 -6.58 27.44 -28.11
C TRP A 145 -6.39 28.33 -29.35
N SER A 146 -7.02 29.50 -29.35
CA SER A 146 -6.87 30.50 -30.42
C SER A 146 -5.47 31.13 -30.43
N GLN A 147 -4.84 31.31 -29.26
CA GLN A 147 -3.49 31.89 -29.16
C GLN A 147 -2.39 30.95 -29.66
N ILE A 148 -2.57 29.64 -29.50
CA ILE A 148 -1.58 28.63 -29.90
C ILE A 148 -1.79 28.12 -31.32
N ALA A 149 -3.03 28.18 -31.84
CA ALA A 149 -3.40 27.73 -33.18
C ALA A 149 -2.57 28.31 -34.34
N PRO A 150 -1.94 29.50 -34.26
CA PRO A 150 -1.02 29.99 -35.29
C PRO A 150 0.39 29.38 -35.23
N LYS A 151 0.79 28.76 -34.11
CA LYS A 151 2.14 28.20 -33.90
C LYS A 151 2.19 26.69 -34.07
N VAL A 152 1.21 25.99 -33.52
CA VAL A 152 1.17 24.52 -33.50
C VAL A 152 -0.24 24.00 -33.79
N LYS A 153 -0.33 22.81 -34.37
CA LYS A 153 -1.58 22.07 -34.51
C LYS A 153 -1.67 21.05 -33.38
N ILE A 154 -2.63 21.20 -32.47
CA ILE A 154 -2.89 20.19 -31.45
C ILE A 154 -3.68 19.04 -32.06
N VAL A 155 -3.12 17.84 -32.00
CA VAL A 155 -3.75 16.62 -32.49
C VAL A 155 -4.78 16.12 -31.48
N LYS A 156 -4.40 16.11 -30.21
CA LYS A 156 -5.19 15.62 -29.10
C LYS A 156 -4.80 16.35 -27.82
N HIS A 157 -5.80 16.65 -26.99
CA HIS A 157 -5.62 17.08 -25.61
C HIS A 157 -6.06 15.97 -24.65
N LEU A 158 -5.28 15.70 -23.60
CA LEU A 158 -5.66 14.83 -22.48
C LEU A 158 -5.76 15.68 -21.21
N GLY A 159 -6.87 15.59 -20.48
CA GLY A 159 -6.99 16.24 -19.18
C GLY A 159 -8.17 15.76 -18.36
N ASP A 160 -8.24 16.21 -17.12
CA ASP A 160 -9.18 15.73 -16.11
C ASP A 160 -10.51 16.49 -16.12
N ASN A 161 -10.49 17.77 -16.51
CA ASN A 161 -11.65 18.62 -16.36
C ASN A 161 -12.61 18.51 -17.55
N GLN A 162 -13.84 18.08 -17.29
CA GLN A 162 -14.91 17.98 -18.30
C GLN A 162 -15.15 19.29 -19.08
N HIS A 163 -14.96 20.44 -18.45
CA HIS A 163 -15.14 21.72 -19.13
C HIS A 163 -13.83 22.19 -19.80
N SER A 164 -12.77 22.39 -19.03
CA SER A 164 -11.52 23.00 -19.50
C SER A 164 -10.72 22.10 -20.44
N ASP A 165 -10.77 20.77 -20.25
CA ASP A 165 -9.92 19.82 -20.97
C ASP A 165 -10.68 18.93 -21.96
N VAL A 166 -12.01 19.00 -21.98
CA VAL A 166 -12.85 18.25 -22.92
C VAL A 166 -13.68 19.19 -23.78
N ARG A 167 -14.66 19.88 -23.19
CA ARG A 167 -15.59 20.74 -23.96
C ARG A 167 -14.87 21.91 -24.63
N SER A 168 -13.96 22.57 -23.93
CA SER A 168 -13.25 23.75 -24.44
C SER A 168 -12.34 23.44 -25.64
N PRO A 169 -11.45 22.42 -25.61
CA PRO A 169 -10.68 22.03 -26.79
C PRO A 169 -11.58 21.56 -27.95
N ILE A 170 -12.63 20.76 -27.69
CA ILE A 170 -13.57 20.30 -28.72
C ILE A 170 -14.24 21.47 -29.44
N ALA A 171 -14.69 22.48 -28.69
CA ALA A 171 -15.27 23.70 -29.25
C ALA A 171 -14.29 24.47 -30.16
N ASN A 172 -12.99 24.23 -30.01
CA ASN A 172 -11.92 24.80 -30.83
C ASN A 172 -11.37 23.81 -31.88
N GLY A 173 -12.10 22.73 -32.17
CA GLY A 173 -11.74 21.76 -33.21
C GLY A 173 -10.59 20.82 -32.84
N ILE A 174 -10.29 20.68 -31.55
CA ILE A 174 -9.23 19.80 -31.02
C ILE A 174 -9.88 18.53 -30.45
N PHE A 175 -9.36 17.36 -30.82
CA PHE A 175 -9.80 16.11 -30.20
C PHE A 175 -9.39 16.09 -28.72
N ALA A 176 -10.29 15.69 -27.83
CA ALA A 176 -10.04 15.65 -26.39
C ALA A 176 -10.35 14.28 -25.79
N GLU A 177 -9.53 13.85 -24.83
CA GLU A 177 -9.75 12.67 -24.00
C GLU A 177 -9.86 13.09 -22.54
N HIS A 178 -10.91 12.60 -21.88
CA HIS A 178 -11.12 12.80 -20.45
C HIS A 178 -10.37 11.75 -19.64
N PHE A 179 -9.66 12.19 -18.61
CA PHE A 179 -8.98 11.33 -17.65
C PHE A 179 -9.63 11.43 -16.28
N SER A 180 -10.09 10.30 -15.72
CA SER A 180 -10.68 10.25 -14.37
C SER A 180 -9.89 9.39 -13.39
N GLY A 181 -8.75 8.82 -13.81
CA GLY A 181 -7.97 7.90 -12.99
C GLY A 181 -7.32 8.55 -11.76
N PHE A 182 -7.24 9.89 -11.72
CA PHE A 182 -6.78 10.64 -10.54
C PHE A 182 -7.77 10.60 -9.37
N ALA A 183 -9.06 10.38 -9.62
CA ALA A 183 -10.06 10.47 -8.57
C ALA A 183 -9.80 9.42 -7.47
N PRO A 184 -10.27 9.64 -6.22
CA PRO A 184 -10.20 8.63 -5.20
C PRO A 184 -10.88 7.33 -5.65
N SER A 185 -10.14 6.21 -5.57
CA SER A 185 -10.69 4.89 -5.80
C SER A 185 -11.68 4.51 -4.70
N ASP A 186 -12.49 3.46 -4.92
CA ASP A 186 -13.42 3.00 -3.88
C ASP A 186 -12.69 2.47 -2.64
N TYR A 187 -11.46 1.97 -2.79
CA TYR A 187 -10.59 1.62 -1.66
C TYR A 187 -10.17 2.87 -0.87
N GLU A 188 -9.73 3.92 -1.56
CA GLU A 188 -9.36 5.19 -0.92
C GLU A 188 -10.54 5.77 -0.14
N LYS A 189 -11.74 5.80 -0.74
CA LYS A 189 -12.96 6.24 -0.06
C LYS A 189 -13.28 5.37 1.15
N PHE A 190 -13.23 4.05 0.99
CA PHE A 190 -13.47 3.10 2.08
C PHE A 190 -12.55 3.34 3.28
N PHE A 191 -11.25 3.60 3.05
CA PHE A 191 -10.32 3.93 4.13
C PHE A 191 -10.63 5.30 4.77
N ILE A 192 -10.92 6.33 3.98
CA ILE A 192 -11.31 7.66 4.47
C ILE A 192 -12.57 7.57 5.36
N GLU A 193 -13.60 6.86 4.89
CA GLU A 193 -14.86 6.66 5.62
C GLU A 193 -14.67 5.91 6.94
N ASN A 194 -13.62 5.08 7.04
CA ASN A 194 -13.23 4.40 8.27
C ASN A 194 -12.28 5.21 9.16
N GLY A 195 -11.90 6.43 8.80
CA GLY A 195 -10.99 7.29 9.56
C GLY A 195 -9.50 7.00 9.31
N LEU A 196 -9.18 6.23 8.27
CA LEU A 196 -7.83 5.82 7.88
C LEU A 196 -7.33 6.68 6.71
N VAL A 197 -7.28 8.00 6.91
CA VAL A 197 -6.97 8.98 5.86
C VAL A 197 -5.54 8.82 5.35
N THR A 198 -4.56 8.63 6.24
CA THR A 198 -3.15 8.44 5.89
C THR A 198 -2.96 7.13 5.13
N LEU A 199 -3.68 6.07 5.50
CA LEU A 199 -3.70 4.82 4.74
C LEU A 199 -4.29 5.02 3.32
N ALA A 200 -5.36 5.79 3.19
CA ALA A 200 -5.94 6.11 1.88
C ALA A 200 -4.92 6.85 0.99
N GLN A 201 -4.20 7.82 1.55
CA GLN A 201 -3.15 8.56 0.82
C GLN A 201 -1.99 7.64 0.41
N LEU A 202 -1.59 6.70 1.25
CA LEU A 202 -0.57 5.70 0.94
C LEU A 202 -1.00 4.80 -0.22
N VAL A 203 -2.23 4.26 -0.15
CA VAL A 203 -2.81 3.41 -1.20
C VAL A 203 -2.95 4.18 -2.52
N ARG A 204 -3.37 5.44 -2.45
CA ARG A 204 -3.43 6.36 -3.61
C ARG A 204 -2.08 6.50 -4.30
N GLU A 205 -1.03 6.79 -3.54
CA GLU A 205 0.30 6.97 -4.11
C GLU A 205 0.81 5.66 -4.71
N LEU A 206 0.59 4.52 -4.03
CA LEU A 206 0.95 3.21 -4.57
C LEU A 206 0.28 2.95 -5.93
N ARG A 207 -1.03 3.20 -6.01
CA ARG A 207 -1.83 3.02 -7.22
C ARG A 207 -1.36 3.93 -8.36
N LEU A 208 -1.26 5.24 -8.13
CA LEU A 208 -0.97 6.21 -9.19
C LEU A 208 0.49 6.15 -9.68
N ARG A 209 1.43 5.79 -8.79
CA ARG A 209 2.85 5.70 -9.10
C ARG A 209 3.24 4.37 -9.76
N HIS A 210 2.67 3.25 -9.31
CA HIS A 210 3.22 1.92 -9.64
C HIS A 210 2.34 1.04 -10.53
N ILE A 211 1.08 1.44 -10.77
CA ILE A 211 0.24 0.81 -11.79
C ILE A 211 0.54 1.45 -13.14
N ASP A 212 0.87 0.60 -14.11
CA ASP A 212 1.40 1.06 -15.38
C ASP A 212 0.91 0.15 -16.51
N PRO A 213 0.08 0.66 -17.44
CA PRO A 213 -0.45 -0.13 -18.55
C PRO A 213 0.61 -0.83 -19.40
N GLY A 214 1.87 -0.35 -19.40
CA GLY A 214 2.98 -0.98 -20.09
C GLY A 214 3.44 -2.33 -19.52
N HIS A 215 3.10 -2.66 -18.27
CA HIS A 215 3.47 -3.94 -17.61
C HIS A 215 2.54 -5.12 -17.94
N GLY A 216 1.46 -4.90 -18.70
CA GLY A 216 0.47 -5.91 -19.03
C GLY A 216 -0.64 -6.06 -17.98
N ALA A 217 -1.83 -6.47 -18.43
CA ALA A 217 -3.04 -6.46 -17.61
C ALA A 217 -2.96 -7.36 -16.37
N ALA A 218 -2.43 -8.59 -16.50
CA ALA A 218 -2.34 -9.54 -15.39
C ALA A 218 -1.45 -9.01 -14.25
N LYS A 219 -0.26 -8.49 -14.58
CA LYS A 219 0.68 -7.92 -13.60
C LYS A 219 0.07 -6.72 -12.87
N ASN A 220 -0.63 -5.83 -13.58
CA ASN A 220 -1.31 -4.70 -12.95
C ASN A 220 -2.42 -5.15 -12.01
N ILE A 221 -3.23 -6.14 -12.39
CA ILE A 221 -4.28 -6.67 -11.51
C ILE A 221 -3.68 -7.26 -10.23
N HIS A 222 -2.58 -8.01 -10.33
CA HIS A 222 -1.89 -8.56 -9.16
C HIS A 222 -1.31 -7.46 -8.26
N LYS A 223 -0.70 -6.43 -8.83
CA LYS A 223 -0.25 -5.24 -8.09
C LYS A 223 -1.42 -4.50 -7.42
N GLU A 224 -2.54 -4.34 -8.09
CA GLU A 224 -3.73 -3.71 -7.52
C GLU A 224 -4.29 -4.51 -6.35
N ILE A 225 -4.29 -5.85 -6.41
CA ILE A 225 -4.68 -6.69 -5.27
C ILE A 225 -3.71 -6.47 -4.10
N GLN A 226 -2.40 -6.36 -4.36
CA GLN A 226 -1.43 -6.06 -3.31
C GLN A 226 -1.64 -4.68 -2.69
N PHE A 227 -1.66 -3.61 -3.50
CA PHE A 227 -1.74 -2.23 -3.01
C PHE A 227 -3.06 -1.87 -2.37
N ASN A 228 -4.18 -2.33 -2.94
CA ASN A 228 -5.51 -1.92 -2.48
C ASN A 228 -6.08 -2.85 -1.41
N ASN A 229 -5.57 -4.09 -1.29
CA ASN A 229 -6.10 -5.09 -0.34
C ASN A 229 -5.04 -5.69 0.58
N ASN A 230 -4.07 -6.44 0.06
CA ASN A 230 -3.17 -7.24 0.91
C ASN A 230 -2.30 -6.35 1.81
N ILE A 231 -1.65 -5.31 1.28
CA ILE A 231 -0.82 -4.41 2.10
C ILE A 231 -1.67 -3.69 3.18
N PRO A 232 -2.84 -3.10 2.87
CA PRO A 232 -3.76 -2.60 3.89
C PRO A 232 -4.18 -3.65 4.93
N PHE A 233 -4.48 -4.89 4.50
CA PHE A 233 -4.81 -6.00 5.39
C PHE A 233 -3.66 -6.28 6.39
N LEU A 234 -2.43 -6.33 5.90
CA LEU A 234 -1.24 -6.56 6.73
C LEU A 234 -0.93 -5.37 7.65
N LEU A 235 -1.13 -4.12 7.20
CA LEU A 235 -0.97 -2.91 8.03
C LEU A 235 -1.93 -2.93 9.22
N LEU A 236 -3.20 -3.22 8.98
CA LEU A 236 -4.21 -3.33 10.03
C LEU A 236 -3.91 -4.51 10.98
N SER A 237 -3.43 -5.62 10.43
CA SER A 237 -3.00 -6.78 11.22
C SER A 237 -1.79 -6.46 12.12
N ALA A 238 -0.83 -5.68 11.61
CA ALA A 238 0.32 -5.23 12.37
C ALA A 238 -0.09 -4.30 13.51
N ALA A 239 -1.02 -3.36 13.25
CA ALA A 239 -1.58 -2.48 14.29
C ALA A 239 -2.36 -3.26 15.36
N TYR A 240 -3.18 -4.23 14.97
CA TYR A 240 -3.87 -5.09 15.93
C TYR A 240 -2.89 -5.93 16.76
N THR A 241 -1.85 -6.50 16.11
CA THR A 241 -0.77 -7.21 16.80
C THR A 241 -0.08 -6.30 17.81
N ASN A 242 0.24 -5.06 17.43
CA ASN A 242 0.86 -4.09 18.33
C ASN A 242 -0.04 -3.74 19.51
N HIS A 243 -1.32 -3.52 19.26
CA HIS A 243 -2.30 -3.31 20.32
C HIS A 243 -2.35 -4.48 21.30
N LEU A 244 -2.34 -5.72 20.79
CA LEU A 244 -2.33 -6.92 21.63
C LEU A 244 -1.04 -7.04 22.46
N VAL A 245 0.12 -6.76 21.88
CA VAL A 245 1.40 -6.71 22.60
C VAL A 245 1.32 -5.73 23.77
N ARG A 246 0.84 -4.51 23.52
CA ARG A 246 0.73 -3.46 24.54
C ARG A 246 -0.32 -3.77 25.60
N SER A 247 -1.50 -4.24 25.20
CA SER A 247 -2.60 -4.52 26.15
C SER A 247 -2.32 -5.70 27.06
N ARG A 248 -1.44 -6.63 26.63
CA ARG A 248 -1.00 -7.78 27.41
C ARG A 248 0.35 -7.56 28.11
N ASN A 249 0.94 -6.37 28.02
CA ASN A 249 2.27 -6.04 28.56
C ASN A 249 3.35 -7.06 28.14
N LEU A 250 3.31 -7.44 26.86
CA LEU A 250 4.28 -8.33 26.23
C LEU A 250 5.46 -7.51 25.70
N ARG A 251 6.62 -8.15 25.55
CA ARG A 251 7.84 -7.55 25.01
C ARG A 251 7.77 -7.35 23.49
N GLY A 252 7.00 -8.19 22.79
CA GLY A 252 6.98 -8.18 21.34
C GLY A 252 6.13 -9.26 20.68
N ALA A 253 6.39 -9.51 19.40
CA ALA A 253 5.71 -10.50 18.58
C ALA A 253 6.70 -11.44 17.88
N ALA A 254 6.33 -12.71 17.72
CA ALA A 254 7.05 -13.72 16.97
C ALA A 254 6.23 -14.16 15.76
N PHE A 255 6.64 -13.74 14.57
CA PHE A 255 5.93 -13.96 13.32
C PHE A 255 6.35 -15.29 12.69
N CYS A 256 5.39 -16.17 12.44
CA CYS A 256 5.63 -17.46 11.80
C CYS A 256 6.14 -17.27 10.37
N SER A 257 7.20 -17.99 10.01
CA SER A 257 7.85 -17.82 8.71
C SER A 257 6.96 -18.16 7.52
N ARG A 258 7.36 -17.67 6.34
CA ARG A 258 6.65 -17.75 5.06
C ARG A 258 5.46 -16.80 5.04
N ASP A 259 4.32 -17.22 5.58
CA ASP A 259 3.07 -16.49 5.38
C ASP A 259 3.08 -15.14 6.12
N CYS A 260 3.81 -15.00 7.24
CA CYS A 260 3.97 -13.72 7.93
C CYS A 260 5.26 -12.95 7.59
N LEU A 261 6.02 -13.31 6.55
CA LEU A 261 7.26 -12.58 6.18
C LEU A 261 7.00 -11.09 5.99
N TYR A 262 6.02 -10.76 5.16
CA TYR A 262 5.71 -9.36 4.85
C TYR A 262 4.98 -8.65 6.00
N LEU A 263 4.23 -9.38 6.81
CA LEU A 263 3.66 -8.84 8.05
C LEU A 263 4.77 -8.43 9.02
N HIS A 264 5.81 -9.25 9.16
CA HIS A 264 6.98 -8.94 9.99
C HIS A 264 7.73 -7.71 9.46
N ASP A 265 7.92 -7.62 8.13
CA ASP A 265 8.54 -6.45 7.48
C ASP A 265 7.73 -5.16 7.73
N ILE A 266 6.40 -5.23 7.62
CA ILE A 266 5.50 -4.11 7.91
C ILE A 266 5.59 -3.71 9.39
N TYR A 267 5.51 -4.69 10.30
CA TYR A 267 5.54 -4.44 11.75
C TYR A 267 6.82 -3.68 12.15
N ARG A 268 7.97 -4.13 11.66
CA ARG A 268 9.29 -3.51 11.92
C ARG A 268 9.44 -2.09 11.39
N GLN A 269 8.65 -1.71 10.40
CA GLN A 269 8.70 -0.36 9.84
C GLN A 269 7.85 0.64 10.61
N LEU A 270 6.92 0.15 11.45
CA LEU A 270 5.94 0.95 12.17
C LEU A 270 6.13 0.95 13.68
N PHE A 271 6.70 -0.12 14.25
CA PHE A 271 6.77 -0.31 15.69
C PHE A 271 8.19 -0.64 16.15
N GLU A 272 8.53 -0.18 17.36
CA GLU A 272 9.84 -0.40 18.00
C GLU A 272 9.87 -1.62 18.93
N ASP A 273 8.71 -2.24 19.18
CA ASP A 273 8.58 -3.45 19.99
C ASP A 273 9.42 -4.63 19.43
N ASP A 274 9.80 -5.58 20.29
CA ASP A 274 10.60 -6.72 19.82
C ASP A 274 9.84 -7.52 18.76
N SER A 275 10.52 -7.94 17.70
CA SER A 275 9.90 -8.60 16.56
C SER A 275 10.77 -9.71 16.01
N LEU A 276 10.36 -10.94 16.29
CA LEU A 276 11.10 -12.15 15.93
C LEU A 276 10.53 -12.76 14.66
N TYR A 277 11.40 -13.15 13.73
CA TYR A 277 11.03 -14.04 12.63
C TYR A 277 11.23 -15.49 13.09
N LEU A 278 10.14 -16.21 13.27
CA LEU A 278 10.13 -17.58 13.77
C LEU A 278 10.14 -18.56 12.59
N TYR A 279 11.27 -19.22 12.34
CA TYR A 279 11.38 -20.30 11.36
C TYR A 279 10.51 -21.47 11.80
N THR A 280 9.37 -21.63 11.16
CA THR A 280 8.37 -22.62 11.56
C THR A 280 7.48 -23.01 10.39
N SER A 281 6.99 -24.23 10.41
CA SER A 281 5.91 -24.69 9.56
C SER A 281 5.08 -25.73 10.28
N ARG A 282 3.96 -26.11 9.69
CA ARG A 282 3.20 -27.28 10.15
C ARG A 282 4.09 -28.53 10.24
N LEU A 283 5.04 -28.71 9.32
CA LEU A 283 5.93 -29.86 9.32
C LEU A 283 6.87 -29.86 10.52
N SER A 284 7.58 -28.74 10.74
CA SER A 284 8.55 -28.63 11.84
C SER A 284 7.90 -28.66 13.22
N ARG A 285 6.67 -28.12 13.34
CA ARG A 285 5.87 -28.16 14.58
C ARG A 285 5.48 -29.58 14.98
N ILE A 286 5.21 -30.47 14.01
CA ILE A 286 4.78 -31.85 14.26
C ILE A 286 5.98 -32.80 14.33
N LYS A 287 6.93 -32.69 13.40
CA LYS A 287 8.16 -33.49 13.32
C LYS A 287 9.32 -32.83 14.07
N CYS A 288 9.02 -32.39 15.29
CA CYS A 288 9.89 -31.57 16.11
C CYS A 288 11.22 -32.31 16.42
N SER A 289 12.32 -31.88 15.80
CA SER A 289 13.68 -32.38 16.08
C SER A 289 14.21 -31.80 17.40
N PRO A 290 15.24 -32.41 18.03
CA PRO A 290 15.87 -31.84 19.22
C PRO A 290 16.41 -30.41 19.00
N ASP A 291 16.96 -30.13 17.83
CA ASP A 291 17.46 -28.80 17.47
C ASP A 291 16.31 -27.79 17.37
N TYR A 292 15.19 -28.18 16.76
CA TYR A 292 13.99 -27.35 16.66
C TYR A 292 13.31 -27.11 18.00
N GLU A 293 13.24 -28.11 18.88
CA GLU A 293 12.77 -27.91 20.25
C GLU A 293 13.63 -26.87 20.98
N SER A 294 14.95 -26.99 20.88
CA SER A 294 15.88 -26.05 21.49
C SER A 294 15.72 -24.63 20.93
N TYR A 295 15.57 -24.51 19.61
CA TYR A 295 15.29 -23.25 18.92
C TYR A 295 14.02 -22.57 19.42
N VAL A 296 12.90 -23.30 19.42
CA VAL A 296 11.60 -22.76 19.83
C VAL A 296 11.63 -22.35 21.30
N ARG A 297 12.22 -23.16 22.19
CA ARG A 297 12.35 -22.81 23.62
C ARG A 297 13.15 -21.53 23.86
N LYS A 298 14.13 -21.22 23.00
CA LYS A 298 14.90 -19.99 23.10
C LYS A 298 14.20 -18.79 22.47
N LYS A 299 13.44 -18.99 21.39
CA LYS A 299 12.78 -17.90 20.65
C LYS A 299 11.41 -17.54 21.21
N ILE A 300 10.57 -18.53 21.49
CA ILE A 300 9.23 -18.32 22.05
C ILE A 300 9.35 -18.27 23.55
N THR A 301 9.55 -17.06 24.05
CA THR A 301 9.48 -16.71 25.47
C THR A 301 8.05 -16.24 25.78
N GLY A 302 7.56 -16.47 27.00
CA GLY A 302 6.15 -16.21 27.37
C GLY A 302 5.72 -14.73 27.31
N ASP A 303 6.63 -13.85 26.95
CA ASP A 303 6.51 -12.41 26.74
C ASP A 303 6.39 -12.02 25.25
N HIS A 304 6.19 -12.96 24.32
CA HIS A 304 5.83 -12.65 22.93
C HIS A 304 4.48 -13.24 22.55
N VAL A 305 3.74 -12.50 21.72
CA VAL A 305 2.62 -13.09 20.97
C VAL A 305 3.17 -13.85 19.77
N VAL A 306 2.77 -15.12 19.60
CA VAL A 306 3.08 -15.89 18.40
C VAL A 306 2.02 -15.59 17.34
N VAL A 307 2.43 -15.04 16.21
CA VAL A 307 1.53 -14.59 15.14
C VAL A 307 1.63 -15.56 13.96
N ASP A 308 0.48 -16.05 13.50
CA ASP A 308 0.37 -16.88 12.30
C ASP A 308 -0.76 -16.32 11.40
N MET A 309 -0.66 -16.53 10.08
CA MET A 309 -1.56 -15.90 9.12
C MET A 309 -2.99 -16.46 9.24
N CYS A 310 -3.13 -17.75 9.00
CA CYS A 310 -4.43 -18.40 9.05
C CYS A 310 -4.34 -19.89 9.37
N GLY A 311 -5.39 -20.40 10.02
CA GLY A 311 -5.53 -21.83 10.27
C GLY A 311 -6.37 -22.14 11.50
N THR A 312 -6.29 -23.41 11.91
CA THR A 312 -7.00 -23.93 13.09
C THR A 312 -6.23 -23.72 14.40
N GLY A 313 -4.93 -23.43 14.32
CA GLY A 313 -4.01 -23.42 15.47
C GLY A 313 -3.51 -24.81 15.91
N TRP A 314 -4.00 -25.93 15.36
CA TRP A 314 -3.69 -27.28 15.85
C TRP A 314 -2.20 -27.63 15.88
N SER A 315 -1.45 -27.27 14.84
CA SER A 315 0.00 -27.55 14.82
C SER A 315 0.77 -26.76 15.88
N LEU A 316 0.33 -25.53 16.20
CA LEU A 316 0.91 -24.74 17.29
C LEU A 316 0.53 -25.35 18.64
N GLY A 317 -0.73 -25.73 18.84
CA GLY A 317 -1.17 -26.41 20.07
C GLY A 317 -0.41 -27.72 20.32
N ALA A 318 -0.18 -28.53 19.29
CA ALA A 318 0.65 -29.73 19.37
C ALA A 318 2.09 -29.42 19.83
N LEU A 319 2.72 -28.40 19.23
CA LEU A 319 4.06 -27.95 19.59
C LEU A 319 4.10 -27.46 21.04
N TYR A 320 3.14 -26.65 21.45
CA TYR A 320 3.05 -26.08 22.79
C TYR A 320 2.86 -27.14 23.87
N GLN A 321 1.97 -28.11 23.62
CA GLN A 321 1.76 -29.25 24.51
C GLN A 321 3.05 -30.07 24.66
N ARG A 322 3.74 -30.36 23.56
CA ARG A 322 5.02 -31.07 23.57
C ARG A 322 6.10 -30.33 24.35
N LEU A 323 6.14 -29.00 24.23
CA LEU A 323 7.15 -28.18 24.90
C LEU A 323 6.77 -27.80 26.34
N GLY A 324 5.51 -27.97 26.75
CA GLY A 324 5.01 -27.51 28.04
C GLY A 324 4.98 -25.99 28.16
N ILE A 325 4.69 -25.27 27.06
CA ILE A 325 4.59 -23.81 27.01
C ILE A 325 3.19 -23.37 26.60
N GLN A 326 2.77 -22.16 26.95
CA GLN A 326 1.45 -21.61 26.59
C GLN A 326 1.55 -20.10 26.28
N PRO A 327 2.22 -19.72 25.18
CA PRO A 327 2.31 -18.33 24.75
C PRO A 327 0.94 -17.85 24.25
N THR A 328 0.70 -16.54 24.34
CA THR A 328 -0.42 -15.93 23.62
C THR A 328 -0.20 -16.13 22.12
N THR A 329 -1.23 -16.58 21.40
CA THR A 329 -1.17 -16.83 19.96
C THR A 329 -2.24 -16.03 19.25
N LEU A 330 -1.86 -15.34 18.17
CA LEU A 330 -2.76 -14.57 17.33
C LEU A 330 -2.82 -15.20 15.93
N LEU A 331 -4.03 -15.51 15.46
CA LEU A 331 -4.28 -15.84 14.06
C LEU A 331 -4.95 -14.65 13.37
N LEU A 332 -4.46 -14.25 12.19
CA LEU A 332 -5.15 -13.17 11.48
C LEU A 332 -6.53 -13.63 10.98
N HIS A 333 -6.63 -14.89 10.58
CA HIS A 333 -7.89 -15.55 10.22
C HIS A 333 -7.99 -16.96 10.84
N PHE A 334 -8.98 -17.15 11.71
CA PHE A 334 -9.29 -18.45 12.30
C PHE A 334 -10.16 -19.30 11.36
N VAL A 335 -9.70 -20.53 11.10
CA VAL A 335 -10.44 -21.52 10.30
C VAL A 335 -10.93 -22.62 11.24
N SER A 336 -12.24 -22.86 11.32
CA SER A 336 -12.75 -23.89 12.23
C SER A 336 -12.63 -25.32 11.71
N ALA A 337 -12.59 -26.25 12.66
CA ALA A 337 -12.47 -27.69 12.48
C ALA A 337 -13.57 -28.34 11.63
N ASN A 338 -14.73 -27.67 11.48
CA ASN A 338 -15.90 -28.19 10.76
C ASN A 338 -16.02 -27.65 9.34
N GLY A 339 -15.12 -26.74 8.92
CA GLY A 339 -15.09 -26.21 7.57
C GLY A 339 -14.68 -27.24 6.53
N LYS A 340 -15.19 -27.12 5.30
CA LYS A 340 -14.82 -27.98 4.15
C LYS A 340 -13.31 -28.00 3.87
N ALA A 341 -12.57 -26.99 4.32
CA ALA A 341 -11.12 -26.82 4.14
C ALA A 341 -10.25 -27.76 5.01
N VAL A 342 -10.80 -28.41 6.05
CA VAL A 342 -10.02 -29.19 7.02
C VAL A 342 -9.86 -30.68 6.66
N ARG A 343 -10.61 -31.18 5.66
CA ARG A 343 -10.57 -32.59 5.24
C ARG A 343 -9.18 -33.14 4.87
N PRO A 344 -8.22 -32.37 4.32
CA PRO A 344 -6.87 -32.87 4.03
C PRO A 344 -5.97 -33.08 5.27
N TYR A 345 -6.41 -32.68 6.48
CA TYR A 345 -5.56 -32.60 7.67
C TYR A 345 -5.95 -33.59 8.79
N ASP A 346 -6.64 -34.69 8.46
CA ASP A 346 -7.09 -35.70 9.43
C ASP A 346 -5.93 -36.26 10.30
N ALA A 347 -4.69 -36.26 9.79
CA ALA A 347 -3.51 -36.70 10.54
C ALA A 347 -3.19 -35.88 11.80
N ILE A 348 -3.59 -34.60 11.83
CA ILE A 348 -3.33 -33.67 12.94
C ILE A 348 -4.62 -33.18 13.63
N ARG A 349 -5.79 -33.66 13.19
CA ARG A 349 -7.10 -33.34 13.77
C ARG A 349 -7.26 -33.77 15.23
N GLN A 350 -6.38 -34.66 15.68
CA GLN A 350 -6.27 -35.12 17.07
C GLN A 350 -5.74 -34.04 18.04
N TYR A 351 -5.08 -32.99 17.54
CA TYR A 351 -4.55 -31.92 18.38
C TYR A 351 -5.57 -30.80 18.58
N THR A 352 -5.49 -30.15 19.74
CA THR A 352 -6.32 -28.98 20.06
C THR A 352 -5.60 -27.68 19.72
N PRO A 353 -6.33 -26.58 19.43
CA PRO A 353 -5.71 -25.26 19.31
C PRO A 353 -5.04 -24.83 20.64
N PRO A 354 -4.18 -23.79 20.63
CA PRO A 354 -3.60 -23.23 21.85
C PRO A 354 -4.68 -22.73 22.82
N ASP A 355 -4.44 -22.82 24.12
CA ASP A 355 -5.40 -22.37 25.15
C ASP A 355 -5.58 -20.84 25.11
N LYS A 356 -4.50 -20.11 24.83
CA LYS A 356 -4.47 -18.64 24.70
C LYS A 356 -4.49 -18.22 23.23
N LEU A 357 -5.50 -18.69 22.50
CA LEU A 357 -5.70 -18.36 21.10
C LEU A 357 -6.62 -17.14 20.95
N GLU A 358 -6.14 -16.12 20.25
CA GLU A 358 -6.90 -14.98 19.77
C GLU A 358 -6.91 -14.96 18.24
N TYR A 359 -7.92 -14.33 17.64
CA TYR A 359 -7.98 -14.14 16.20
C TYR A 359 -8.60 -12.80 15.82
N ILE A 360 -8.14 -12.21 14.71
CA ILE A 360 -8.69 -10.94 14.21
C ILE A 360 -9.99 -11.21 13.45
N ILE A 361 -9.94 -12.11 12.47
CA ILE A 361 -11.09 -12.52 11.68
C ILE A 361 -11.48 -13.94 12.08
N GLY A 362 -12.76 -14.14 12.39
CA GLY A 362 -13.35 -15.46 12.65
C GLY A 362 -13.66 -16.24 11.37
N GLU A 363 -14.65 -17.13 11.41
CA GLU A 363 -15.07 -17.86 10.21
C GLU A 363 -15.59 -16.94 9.10
N THR A 364 -15.18 -17.22 7.87
CA THR A 364 -15.65 -16.51 6.66
C THR A 364 -16.01 -17.50 5.56
N GLU A 365 -16.80 -17.05 4.58
CA GLU A 365 -17.05 -17.81 3.34
C GLU A 365 -15.85 -17.75 2.36
N VAL A 366 -14.87 -16.89 2.63
CA VAL A 366 -13.68 -16.70 1.81
C VAL A 366 -12.65 -17.76 2.15
N ASN A 367 -12.08 -18.39 1.13
CA ASN A 367 -11.08 -19.43 1.35
C ASN A 367 -9.73 -18.85 1.82
N ASN A 368 -9.17 -19.42 2.90
CA ASN A 368 -7.88 -19.03 3.47
C ASN A 368 -6.69 -19.13 2.52
N ALA A 369 -6.73 -20.01 1.54
CA ALA A 369 -5.68 -20.10 0.53
C ALA A 369 -5.46 -18.76 -0.22
N LEU A 370 -6.49 -17.90 -0.34
CA LEU A 370 -6.33 -16.61 -1.02
C LEU A 370 -5.34 -15.70 -0.30
N ILE A 371 -5.45 -15.56 1.03
CA ILE A 371 -4.53 -14.70 1.78
C ILE A 371 -3.13 -15.33 1.90
N GLU A 372 -3.05 -16.67 1.99
CA GLU A 372 -1.78 -17.39 1.97
C GLU A 372 -1.03 -17.16 0.65
N MET A 373 -1.71 -17.29 -0.49
CA MET A 373 -1.12 -17.05 -1.82
C MET A 373 -0.63 -15.61 -2.00
N LEU A 374 -1.36 -14.63 -1.49
CA LEU A 374 -0.95 -13.22 -1.55
C LEU A 374 0.30 -12.90 -0.75
N ASN A 375 0.76 -13.84 0.08
CA ASN A 375 1.93 -13.71 0.94
C ASN A 375 3.00 -14.78 0.65
N TYR A 376 3.04 -15.31 -0.58
CA TYR A 376 4.14 -16.19 -1.00
C TYR A 376 5.50 -15.48 -0.97
N THR A 377 6.54 -16.25 -0.68
CA THR A 377 7.90 -15.76 -0.42
C THR A 377 8.92 -16.43 -1.32
N GLY A 378 10.08 -15.80 -1.54
CA GLY A 378 11.20 -16.39 -2.28
C GLY A 378 11.85 -17.62 -1.63
N HIS A 379 11.50 -17.99 -0.39
CA HIS A 379 11.99 -19.21 0.28
C HIS A 379 10.87 -20.24 0.49
N GLY A 380 11.22 -21.54 0.55
CA GLY A 380 10.25 -22.61 0.78
C GLY A 380 9.83 -22.79 2.23
N MET A 381 9.03 -23.84 2.46
CA MET A 381 8.58 -24.25 3.79
C MET A 381 9.78 -24.65 4.65
N VAL A 382 9.79 -24.24 5.93
CA VAL A 382 10.78 -24.70 6.91
C VAL A 382 10.48 -26.15 7.28
N GLU A 383 11.36 -27.07 6.94
CA GLU A 383 11.24 -28.48 7.33
C GLU A 383 11.77 -28.70 8.76
N ASP A 384 12.87 -28.03 9.10
CA ASP A 384 13.55 -28.15 10.39
C ASP A 384 14.47 -26.93 10.63
N VAL A 385 15.22 -26.93 11.72
CA VAL A 385 16.40 -26.09 11.92
C VAL A 385 17.58 -26.94 12.34
N THR A 386 18.79 -26.49 12.03
CA THR A 386 20.04 -27.17 12.42
C THR A 386 20.91 -26.23 13.25
N ARG A 387 21.54 -26.78 14.29
CA ARG A 387 22.58 -26.10 15.06
C ARG A 387 23.95 -26.71 14.77
N PHE A 388 24.94 -25.88 14.50
CA PHE A 388 26.32 -26.33 14.29
C PHE A 388 27.14 -26.24 15.58
N SER A 389 28.09 -27.17 15.73
CA SER A 389 28.99 -27.18 16.90
C SER A 389 29.81 -25.88 16.97
N GLY A 390 29.81 -25.23 18.13
CA GLY A 390 30.49 -23.95 18.35
C GLY A 390 29.69 -22.71 17.93
N ASP A 391 28.47 -22.87 17.41
CA ASP A 391 27.56 -21.77 17.09
C ASP A 391 26.31 -21.80 18.00
N ASP A 392 25.92 -20.62 18.48
CA ASP A 392 24.73 -20.41 19.31
C ASP A 392 23.48 -20.08 18.49
N ASN A 393 23.59 -20.11 17.16
CA ASN A 393 22.49 -19.88 16.22
C ASN A 393 21.90 -21.16 15.64
N TRP A 394 20.69 -21.01 15.09
CA TRP A 394 19.96 -22.03 14.35
C TRP A 394 19.79 -21.59 12.91
N TYR A 395 19.99 -22.53 12.00
CA TYR A 395 19.90 -22.32 10.56
C TYR A 395 18.68 -23.05 10.03
N PRO A 396 17.77 -22.38 9.30
CA PRO A 396 16.58 -23.04 8.80
C PRO A 396 16.93 -24.05 7.70
N VAL A 397 16.38 -25.26 7.82
CA VAL A 397 16.35 -26.24 6.74
C VAL A 397 15.05 -26.02 5.98
N GLN A 398 15.14 -25.56 4.73
CA GLN A 398 13.99 -25.17 3.94
C GLN A 398 13.91 -26.00 2.67
N GLU A 399 12.68 -26.29 2.24
CA GLU A 399 12.45 -26.79 0.90
C GLU A 399 12.95 -25.79 -0.13
N SER A 400 13.52 -26.30 -1.23
CA SER A 400 13.75 -25.45 -2.39
C SER A 400 12.41 -25.09 -3.00
N PRO A 401 12.08 -23.79 -3.15
CA PRO A 401 10.83 -23.39 -3.78
C PRO A 401 10.93 -23.63 -5.29
N ASP A 402 10.54 -24.83 -5.72
CA ASP A 402 10.46 -25.17 -7.15
C ASP A 402 9.17 -24.61 -7.76
N TYR A 403 9.07 -23.27 -7.77
CA TYR A 403 7.91 -22.59 -8.31
C TYR A 403 7.85 -22.73 -9.83
N PRO A 404 6.70 -23.16 -10.39
CA PRO A 404 6.38 -22.99 -11.79
C PRO A 404 6.54 -21.52 -12.20
N ARG A 405 6.78 -21.29 -13.49
CA ARG A 405 7.08 -19.95 -14.02
C ARG A 405 6.04 -18.91 -13.58
N GLU A 406 4.75 -19.23 -13.73
CA GLU A 406 3.64 -18.33 -13.41
C GLU A 406 3.61 -17.96 -11.92
N VAL A 407 3.96 -18.91 -11.04
CA VAL A 407 4.03 -18.67 -9.59
C VAL A 407 5.26 -17.85 -9.22
N ARG A 408 6.39 -18.09 -9.88
CA ARG A 408 7.61 -17.31 -9.70
C ARG A 408 7.42 -15.85 -10.10
N GLU A 409 6.82 -15.61 -11.27
CA GLU A 409 6.46 -14.26 -11.73
C GLU A 409 5.50 -13.58 -10.73
N PHE A 410 4.57 -14.33 -10.14
CA PHE A 410 3.69 -13.80 -9.09
C PHE A 410 4.43 -13.45 -7.79
N VAL A 411 5.37 -14.29 -7.34
CA VAL A 411 6.22 -13.99 -6.17
C VAL A 411 7.04 -12.72 -6.41
N GLU A 412 7.63 -12.56 -7.60
CA GLU A 412 8.36 -11.35 -7.98
C GLU A 412 7.45 -10.09 -7.93
N ILE A 413 6.18 -10.22 -8.32
CA ILE A 413 5.21 -9.12 -8.21
C ILE A 413 4.91 -8.78 -6.74
N ILE A 414 4.79 -9.77 -5.86
CA ILE A 414 4.59 -9.55 -4.42
C ILE A 414 5.80 -8.83 -3.82
N GLU A 415 7.01 -9.31 -4.11
CA GLU A 415 8.26 -8.70 -3.65
C GLU A 415 8.41 -7.25 -4.15
N GLU A 416 8.11 -7.02 -5.43
CA GLU A 416 8.08 -5.67 -6.02
C GLU A 416 7.04 -4.78 -5.33
N ALA A 417 5.83 -5.30 -5.04
CA ALA A 417 4.79 -4.55 -4.37
C ALA A 417 5.19 -4.15 -2.94
N HIS A 418 5.84 -5.03 -2.19
CA HIS A 418 6.34 -4.73 -0.86
C HIS A 418 7.52 -3.74 -0.88
N GLN A 419 8.41 -3.83 -1.88
CA GLN A 419 9.45 -2.81 -2.07
C GLN A 419 8.83 -1.44 -2.38
N ASN A 420 7.84 -1.39 -3.28
CA ASN A 420 7.10 -0.18 -3.61
C ASN A 420 6.39 0.41 -2.38
N PHE A 421 5.85 -0.43 -1.50
CA PHE A 421 5.31 -0.01 -0.21
C PHE A 421 6.38 0.62 0.68
N ARG A 422 7.54 -0.02 0.87
CA ARG A 422 8.64 0.52 1.69
C ARG A 422 9.09 1.89 1.22
N ASP A 423 9.24 2.05 -0.09
CA ASP A 423 9.70 3.31 -0.67
C ASP A 423 8.63 4.39 -0.60
N THR A 424 7.36 4.04 -0.82
CA THR A 424 6.26 4.98 -0.68
C THR A 424 6.07 5.42 0.77
N LEU A 425 6.14 4.50 1.74
CA LEU A 425 5.93 4.77 3.16
C LEU A 425 6.89 5.85 3.71
N LYS A 426 8.09 6.02 3.13
CA LYS A 426 9.05 7.07 3.51
C LYS A 426 8.51 8.49 3.30
N ASN A 427 7.52 8.66 2.43
CA ASN A 427 6.89 9.94 2.11
C ASN A 427 5.60 10.21 2.92
N HIS A 428 5.29 9.36 3.90
CA HIS A 428 4.06 9.44 4.71
C HIS A 428 4.41 9.59 6.19
N ASP A 429 3.52 10.26 6.94
CA ASP A 429 3.63 10.37 8.39
C ASP A 429 3.26 9.03 9.03
N LYS A 430 4.29 8.26 9.41
CA LYS A 430 4.13 6.96 10.06
C LYS A 430 3.46 7.06 11.42
N ALA A 431 3.74 8.13 12.18
CA ALA A 431 3.14 8.31 13.50
C ALA A 431 1.63 8.54 13.36
N ARG A 432 1.23 9.37 12.40
CA ARG A 432 -0.19 9.58 12.08
C ARG A 432 -0.87 8.32 11.56
N LEU A 433 -0.21 7.56 10.68
CA LEU A 433 -0.73 6.28 10.19
C LEU A 433 -1.00 5.30 11.35
N VAL A 434 -0.05 5.18 12.28
CA VAL A 434 -0.19 4.34 13.47
C VAL A 434 -1.30 4.84 14.39
N GLU A 435 -1.38 6.16 14.62
CA GLU A 435 -2.43 6.79 15.41
C GLU A 435 -3.83 6.46 14.87
N GLU A 436 -4.04 6.63 13.56
CA GLU A 436 -5.32 6.33 12.89
C GLU A 436 -5.70 4.85 13.03
N MET A 437 -4.76 3.92 12.81
CA MET A 437 -5.03 2.49 12.94
C MET A 437 -5.33 2.07 14.38
N HIS A 438 -4.62 2.62 15.37
CA HIS A 438 -4.92 2.37 16.78
C HIS A 438 -6.24 2.98 17.21
N ALA A 439 -6.59 4.17 16.71
CA ALA A 439 -7.87 4.82 16.99
C ALA A 439 -9.08 4.02 16.48
N CYS A 440 -8.89 3.15 15.48
CA CYS A 440 -9.94 2.27 14.98
C CYS A 440 -9.72 0.78 15.32
N VAL A 441 -8.91 0.44 16.32
CA VAL A 441 -8.51 -0.95 16.61
C VAL A 441 -9.71 -1.90 16.79
N ASP A 442 -10.77 -1.45 17.45
CA ASP A 442 -11.99 -2.25 17.66
C ASP A 442 -12.77 -2.54 16.36
N ARG A 443 -12.58 -1.71 15.33
CA ARG A 443 -13.20 -1.86 14.01
C ARG A 443 -12.31 -2.62 13.02
N ILE A 444 -11.03 -2.84 13.34
CA ILE A 444 -10.09 -3.57 12.48
C ILE A 444 -10.65 -4.92 12.00
N PRO A 445 -11.23 -5.78 12.87
CA PRO A 445 -11.84 -7.04 12.42
C PRO A 445 -12.86 -6.87 11.28
N ALA A 446 -13.75 -5.88 11.38
CA ALA A 446 -14.78 -5.62 10.37
C ALA A 446 -14.20 -5.05 9.07
N ILE A 447 -13.22 -4.13 9.19
CA ILE A 447 -12.52 -3.54 8.05
C ILE A 447 -11.74 -4.63 7.29
N MET A 448 -10.96 -5.43 8.01
CA MET A 448 -10.20 -6.53 7.40
C MET A 448 -11.12 -7.60 6.80
N SER A 449 -12.25 -7.91 7.43
CA SER A 449 -13.25 -8.83 6.84
C SER A 449 -13.80 -8.31 5.52
N SER A 450 -13.99 -7.00 5.38
CA SER A 450 -14.45 -6.36 4.13
C SER A 450 -13.39 -6.43 3.02
N LEU A 451 -12.12 -6.15 3.35
CA LEU A 451 -11.00 -6.35 2.42
C LEU A 451 -10.88 -7.82 1.99
N TYR A 452 -11.08 -8.73 2.94
CA TYR A 452 -10.94 -10.14 2.66
C TYR A 452 -12.06 -10.68 1.76
N ALA A 453 -13.29 -10.21 1.95
CA ALA A 453 -14.40 -10.47 1.04
C ALA A 453 -14.12 -9.93 -0.38
N ASP A 454 -13.46 -8.77 -0.49
CA ASP A 454 -13.06 -8.20 -1.77
C ASP A 454 -11.97 -9.03 -2.48
N ILE A 455 -10.99 -9.54 -1.73
CA ILE A 455 -10.01 -10.53 -2.25
C ILE A 455 -10.75 -11.75 -2.81
N GLY A 456 -11.78 -12.24 -2.11
CA GLY A 456 -12.64 -13.34 -2.56
C GLY A 456 -13.26 -13.10 -3.94
N LYS A 457 -13.75 -11.88 -4.21
CA LYS A 457 -14.32 -11.49 -5.51
C LYS A 457 -13.29 -11.50 -6.65
N LYS A 458 -12.00 -11.41 -6.32
CA LYS A 458 -10.88 -11.38 -7.28
C LYS A 458 -10.18 -12.73 -7.45
N ALA A 459 -10.68 -13.79 -6.81
CA ALA A 459 -10.08 -15.13 -6.86
C ALA A 459 -9.86 -15.66 -8.29
N ALA A 460 -10.69 -15.25 -9.26
CA ALA A 460 -10.54 -15.62 -10.67
C ALA A 460 -9.19 -15.19 -11.27
N HIS A 461 -8.57 -14.11 -10.76
CA HIS A 461 -7.25 -13.64 -11.21
C HIS A 461 -6.08 -14.41 -10.59
N LEU A 462 -6.37 -15.36 -9.69
CA LEU A 462 -5.38 -16.16 -8.95
C LEU A 462 -5.51 -17.66 -9.27
N LEU A 463 -6.27 -18.06 -10.29
CA LEU A 463 -6.58 -19.46 -10.57
C LEU A 463 -5.35 -20.34 -10.84
N ASP A 464 -4.34 -19.83 -11.54
CA ASP A 464 -3.13 -20.60 -11.82
C ASP A 464 -2.26 -20.76 -10.56
N ILE A 465 -2.21 -19.73 -9.72
CA ILE A 465 -1.55 -19.77 -8.41
C ILE A 465 -2.29 -20.77 -7.49
N TRP A 466 -3.62 -20.77 -7.55
CA TRP A 466 -4.46 -21.67 -6.78
C TRP A 466 -4.23 -23.15 -7.12
N LYS A 467 -4.14 -23.49 -8.40
CA LYS A 467 -3.85 -24.88 -8.83
C LYS A 467 -2.55 -25.38 -8.21
N TYR A 468 -1.51 -24.54 -8.23
CA TYR A 468 -0.23 -24.85 -7.60
C TYR A 468 -0.35 -24.97 -6.07
N HIS A 469 -1.04 -24.03 -5.41
CA HIS A 469 -1.25 -24.05 -3.96
C HIS A 469 -1.90 -25.37 -3.49
N ARG A 470 -2.94 -25.83 -4.21
CA ARG A 470 -3.62 -27.10 -3.92
C ARG A 470 -2.71 -28.32 -4.04
N ALA A 471 -1.84 -28.35 -5.04
CA ALA A 471 -0.86 -29.43 -5.20
C ALA A 471 0.17 -29.45 -4.05
N GLN A 472 0.59 -28.28 -3.57
CA GLN A 472 1.51 -28.14 -2.43
C GLN A 472 0.88 -28.63 -1.11
N ASP A 473 -0.39 -28.30 -0.87
CA ASP A 473 -1.15 -28.81 0.28
C ASP A 473 -1.21 -30.34 0.29
N GLU A 474 -1.53 -30.95 -0.86
CA GLU A 474 -1.59 -32.42 -0.99
C GLU A 474 -0.23 -33.08 -0.74
N HIS A 475 0.85 -32.46 -1.23
CA HIS A 475 2.21 -32.93 -0.99
C HIS A 475 2.60 -32.86 0.50
N THR A 476 2.25 -31.76 1.18
CA THR A 476 2.49 -31.58 2.61
C THR A 476 1.74 -32.62 3.43
N THR A 477 0.47 -32.86 3.12
CA THR A 477 -0.34 -33.92 3.75
C THR A 477 0.27 -35.30 3.53
N TRP A 478 0.74 -35.61 2.32
CA TRP A 478 1.44 -36.87 2.03
C TRP A 478 2.70 -37.04 2.89
N LYS A 479 3.53 -36.00 3.04
CA LYS A 479 4.73 -36.03 3.90
C LYS A 479 4.40 -36.29 5.38
N LEU A 480 3.27 -35.77 5.88
CA LEU A 480 2.80 -36.02 7.24
C LEU A 480 2.30 -37.46 7.42
N ASN A 481 1.50 -37.96 6.47
CA ASN A 481 0.95 -39.32 6.51
C ASN A 481 2.03 -40.40 6.41
N LYS A 482 3.01 -40.23 5.50
CA LYS A 482 4.13 -41.17 5.35
C LYS A 482 4.92 -41.33 6.65
N GLN A 483 5.12 -40.24 7.40
CA GLN A 483 5.83 -40.27 8.67
C GLN A 483 5.04 -41.03 9.75
N LYS A 484 3.74 -40.75 9.88
CA LYS A 484 2.87 -41.48 10.82
C LYS A 484 2.90 -42.98 10.57
N ALA A 485 2.95 -43.39 9.30
CA ALA A 485 3.11 -44.81 8.94
C ALA A 485 4.47 -45.40 9.36
N ILE A 486 5.56 -44.63 9.27
CA ILE A 486 6.89 -45.05 9.73
C ILE A 486 6.93 -45.19 11.25
N GLU A 487 6.36 -44.23 11.99
CA GLU A 487 6.31 -44.26 13.47
C GLU A 487 5.46 -45.43 13.99
N VAL A 488 4.32 -45.71 13.36
CA VAL A 488 3.47 -46.86 13.69
C VAL A 488 4.16 -48.19 13.34
N ALA A 489 5.01 -48.23 12.31
CA ALA A 489 5.76 -49.44 11.96
C ALA A 489 7.00 -49.67 12.86
N ALA A 490 7.47 -48.63 13.55
CA ALA A 490 8.62 -48.71 14.47
C ALA A 490 8.22 -48.95 15.93
N ALA A 491 6.95 -48.72 16.28
CA ALA A 491 6.33 -49.04 17.57
C ALA A 491 5.73 -50.45 17.56
#